data_AF-A0A1M4SKU5-F1
#
_entry.id   AF-A0A1M4SKU5-F1
#
_cell.length_a   1.000
_cell.length_b   1.000
_cell.length_c   1.000
_cell.angle_alpha   90.00
_cell.angle_beta   90.00
_cell.angle_gamma   90.00
#
_symmetry.space_group_name_H-M   'P 1'
#
loop_
_entity.id
_entity.type
_entity.pdbx_description
1 polymer ?
#
loop_
_entity_poly.entity_id
_entity_poly.type
_entity_poly.pdbx_seq_one_letter_code
_entity_poly.pdbx_strand_id
1 'polypeptide(L)'
;MKDKEGVTRVGCIWYDNSQTELLHRLGAVKDGVVQYTIQGEDLTNEDLGNIIRKAKRNWPEPWKTATQYALESRNFLGTPIKEYYPERLIKGRIALIGDAAHVPAPITASGFNDSLIDAVVLVECVRSGIEGNKAIEALSDYEDQRLGKVQRMVQSGMSFSRSFGRDR
;
A
#
# COMPACT_ATOMS: atom_id res chain seq x y z
N MET A 1 37.12 23.98 8.00
CA MET A 1 35.76 23.46 8.23
C MET A 1 35.38 22.72 6.95
N LYS A 2 35.43 21.38 6.94
CA LYS A 2 35.15 20.59 5.73
C LYS A 2 33.67 20.75 5.36
N ASP A 3 33.40 21.03 4.10
CA ASP A 3 32.06 21.01 3.52
C ASP A 3 31.37 19.69 3.90
N LYS A 4 30.22 19.77 4.56
CA LYS A 4 29.31 18.64 4.65
C LYS A 4 28.63 18.55 3.29
N GLU A 5 29.24 17.82 2.35
CA GLU A 5 28.63 17.51 1.06
C GLU A 5 27.21 16.96 1.31
N GLY A 6 26.21 17.67 0.81
CA GLY A 6 24.82 17.25 0.91
C GLY A 6 24.60 15.99 0.10
N VAL A 7 24.04 14.95 0.71
CA VAL A 7 23.68 13.73 -0.02
C VAL A 7 22.39 14.00 -0.79
N THR A 8 22.48 14.19 -2.11
CA THR A 8 21.30 14.19 -2.98
C THR A 8 20.79 12.75 -3.11
N ARG A 9 19.52 12.52 -2.76
CA ARG A 9 18.84 11.23 -2.95
C ARG A 9 17.74 11.39 -3.98
N VAL A 10 17.64 10.44 -4.91
CA VAL A 10 16.55 10.35 -5.88
C VAL A 10 15.74 9.10 -5.55
N GLY A 11 14.45 9.28 -5.27
CA GLY A 11 13.49 8.18 -5.13
C GLY A 11 12.65 8.06 -6.40
N CYS A 12 12.42 6.83 -6.85
CA CYS A 12 11.44 6.55 -7.90
C CYS A 12 10.58 5.35 -7.49
N ILE A 13 9.33 5.31 -7.96
CA ILE A 13 8.41 4.19 -7.76
C ILE A 13 8.10 3.63 -9.14
N TRP A 14 8.28 2.32 -9.30
CA TRP A 14 7.93 1.60 -10.51
C TRP A 14 6.84 0.58 -10.21
N TYR A 15 5.67 0.79 -10.82
CA TYR A 15 4.58 -0.18 -10.84
C TYR A 15 4.82 -1.24 -11.92
N ASP A 16 4.96 -2.50 -11.50
CA ASP A 16 5.15 -3.64 -12.39
C ASP A 16 4.13 -4.76 -12.10
N ASN A 17 3.19 -4.97 -13.05
CA ASN A 17 2.15 -5.98 -12.95
C ASN A 17 2.59 -7.39 -13.40
N SER A 18 3.85 -7.60 -13.82
CA SER A 18 4.32 -8.91 -14.31
C SER A 18 5.08 -9.75 -13.29
N GLN A 19 5.14 -9.32 -12.02
CA GLN A 19 5.97 -9.96 -10.99
C GLN A 19 5.19 -10.94 -10.09
N THR A 20 3.92 -11.23 -10.40
CA THR A 20 3.05 -12.09 -9.57
C THR A 20 3.67 -13.45 -9.26
N GLU A 21 4.18 -14.16 -10.27
CA GLU A 21 4.82 -15.47 -10.08
C GLU A 21 6.08 -15.40 -9.22
N LEU A 22 6.89 -14.35 -9.40
CA LEU A 22 8.08 -14.11 -8.58
C LEU A 22 7.68 -13.94 -7.10
N LEU A 23 6.66 -13.12 -6.84
CA LEU A 23 6.17 -12.86 -5.49
C LEU A 23 5.58 -14.12 -4.82
N HIS A 24 4.90 -14.98 -5.58
CA HIS A 24 4.42 -16.27 -5.08
C HIS A 24 5.56 -17.24 -4.79
N ARG A 25 6.55 -17.35 -5.69
CA ARG A 25 7.70 -18.24 -5.52
C ARG A 25 8.53 -17.90 -4.29
N LEU A 26 8.67 -16.60 -3.99
CA LEU A 26 9.37 -16.14 -2.78
C LEU A 26 8.54 -16.36 -1.51
N GLY A 27 7.23 -16.56 -1.63
CA GLY A 27 6.31 -16.63 -0.49
C GLY A 27 5.87 -15.26 0.04
N ALA A 28 6.25 -14.18 -0.64
CA ALA A 28 5.79 -12.81 -0.34
C ALA A 28 4.27 -12.67 -0.52
N VAL A 29 3.67 -13.50 -1.39
CA VAL A 29 2.22 -13.65 -1.53
C VAL A 29 1.86 -15.13 -1.41
N LYS A 30 0.98 -15.47 -0.46
CA LYS A 30 0.49 -16.82 -0.24
C LYS A 30 -1.03 -16.81 -0.11
N ASP A 31 -1.71 -17.66 -0.88
CA ASP A 31 -3.16 -17.81 -0.86
C ASP A 31 -3.92 -16.47 -0.99
N GLY A 32 -3.41 -15.57 -1.85
CA GLY A 32 -3.99 -14.24 -2.05
C GLY A 32 -3.67 -13.22 -0.95
N VAL A 33 -2.86 -13.59 0.05
CA VAL A 33 -2.48 -12.72 1.17
C VAL A 33 -1.01 -12.32 1.07
N VAL A 34 -0.77 -11.01 1.10
CA VAL A 34 0.58 -10.44 1.19
C VAL A 34 1.17 -10.73 2.56
N GLN A 35 2.30 -11.42 2.58
CA GLN A 35 3.01 -11.81 3.80
C GLN A 35 4.05 -10.77 4.20
N TYR A 36 4.83 -10.28 3.22
CA TYR A 36 5.89 -9.31 3.46
C TYR A 36 6.26 -8.54 2.17
N THR A 37 6.93 -7.40 2.36
CA THR A 37 7.60 -6.65 1.30
C THR A 37 8.96 -7.28 1.03
N ILE A 38 9.26 -7.59 -0.23
CA ILE A 38 10.58 -8.13 -0.58
C ILE A 38 11.64 -7.02 -0.56
N GLN A 39 12.84 -7.38 -0.15
CA GLN A 39 14.05 -6.56 -0.17
C GLN A 39 14.97 -7.01 -1.31
N GLY A 40 15.96 -6.19 -1.63
CA GLY A 40 16.90 -6.52 -2.70
C GLY A 40 17.65 -7.83 -2.44
N GLU A 41 17.88 -8.19 -1.19
CA GLU A 41 18.54 -9.41 -0.73
C GLU A 41 17.72 -10.68 -1.01
N ASP A 42 16.39 -10.57 -1.12
CA ASP A 42 15.51 -11.72 -1.37
C ASP A 42 15.63 -12.24 -2.81
N LEU A 43 16.20 -11.44 -3.72
CA LEU A 43 16.27 -11.76 -5.14
C LEU A 43 17.60 -12.42 -5.52
N THR A 44 17.52 -13.43 -6.40
CA THR A 44 18.72 -13.99 -7.03
C THR A 44 19.32 -12.99 -8.03
N ASN A 45 20.59 -13.20 -8.42
CA ASN A 45 21.20 -12.40 -9.48
C ASN A 45 20.46 -12.55 -10.82
N GLU A 46 19.84 -13.71 -11.07
CA GLU A 46 19.01 -13.94 -12.25
C GLU A 46 17.74 -13.10 -12.22
N ASP A 47 17.04 -13.06 -11.08
CA ASP A 47 15.85 -12.22 -10.88
C ASP A 47 16.16 -10.75 -11.10
N LEU A 48 17.24 -10.25 -10.49
CA LEU A 48 17.70 -8.88 -10.70
C LEU A 48 18.04 -8.62 -12.17
N GLY A 49 18.73 -9.54 -12.84
CA GLY A 49 19.05 -9.42 -14.26
C GLY A 49 17.80 -9.32 -15.15
N ASN A 50 16.75 -10.08 -14.83
CA ASN A 50 15.46 -10.00 -15.52
C ASN A 50 14.80 -8.63 -15.35
N ILE A 51 14.74 -8.12 -14.12
CA ILE A 51 14.14 -6.83 -13.79
C ILE A 51 14.94 -5.67 -14.43
N ILE A 52 16.27 -5.72 -14.38
CA ILE A 52 17.17 -4.71 -15.00
C ILE A 52 16.97 -4.69 -16.52
N ARG A 53 16.89 -5.84 -17.19
CA ARG A 53 16.60 -5.90 -18.63
C ARG A 53 15.28 -5.22 -18.98
N LYS A 54 14.25 -5.44 -18.15
CA LYS A 54 12.95 -4.80 -18.32
C LYS A 54 13.02 -3.29 -18.08
N ALA A 55 13.74 -2.84 -17.06
CA ALA A 55 13.97 -1.42 -16.80
C ALA A 55 14.67 -0.73 -17.99
N LYS A 56 15.73 -1.34 -18.53
CA LYS A 56 16.49 -0.85 -19.70
C LYS A 56 15.64 -0.68 -20.94
N ARG A 57 14.64 -1.54 -21.14
CA ARG A 57 13.73 -1.47 -22.28
C ARG A 57 12.65 -0.40 -22.12
N ASN A 58 12.19 -0.16 -20.89
CA ASN A 58 10.99 0.65 -20.66
C ASN A 58 11.28 2.10 -20.23
N TRP A 59 12.47 2.38 -19.69
CA TRP A 59 12.78 3.68 -19.10
C TRP A 59 13.84 4.46 -19.89
N PRO A 60 13.63 5.77 -20.13
CA PRO A 60 14.67 6.65 -20.67
C PRO A 60 15.64 7.10 -19.56
N GLU A 61 16.72 7.80 -19.94
CA GLU A 61 17.56 8.49 -18.96
C GLU A 61 16.82 9.66 -18.30
N PRO A 62 17.12 10.01 -17.03
CA PRO A 62 18.08 9.35 -16.13
C PRO A 62 17.51 8.15 -15.36
N TRP A 63 16.21 7.87 -15.52
CA TRP A 63 15.50 6.84 -14.77
C TRP A 63 16.05 5.44 -15.01
N LYS A 64 16.45 5.15 -16.25
CA LYS A 64 17.14 3.92 -16.60
C LYS A 64 18.37 3.68 -15.73
N THR A 65 19.28 4.66 -15.68
CA THR A 65 20.51 4.57 -14.88
C THR A 65 20.21 4.52 -13.39
N ALA A 66 19.29 5.35 -12.89
CA ALA A 66 18.92 5.37 -11.48
C ALA A 66 18.29 4.04 -11.01
N THR A 67 17.35 3.49 -11.77
CA THR A 67 16.72 2.20 -11.47
C THR A 67 17.72 1.05 -11.57
N GLN A 68 18.59 1.05 -12.59
CA GLN A 68 19.65 0.05 -12.70
C GLN A 68 20.57 0.09 -11.48
N TYR A 69 21.04 1.27 -11.09
CA TYR A 69 21.89 1.44 -9.90
C TYR A 69 21.19 0.93 -8.63
N ALA A 70 19.92 1.28 -8.42
CA ALA A 70 19.15 0.82 -7.26
C ALA A 70 19.03 -0.71 -7.22
N LEU A 71 18.77 -1.35 -8.37
CA LEU A 71 18.67 -2.82 -8.48
C LEU A 71 20.03 -3.52 -8.28
N GLU A 72 21.10 -3.01 -8.89
CA GLU A 72 22.45 -3.58 -8.78
C GLU A 72 23.02 -3.43 -7.37
N SER A 73 22.73 -2.31 -6.70
CA SER A 73 23.09 -2.08 -5.30
C SER A 73 22.13 -2.72 -4.30
N ARG A 74 21.07 -3.41 -4.78
CA ARG A 74 20.01 -4.02 -3.96
C ARG A 74 19.27 -3.03 -3.04
N ASN A 75 19.41 -1.72 -3.29
CA ASN A 75 18.80 -0.66 -2.51
C ASN A 75 17.41 -0.31 -3.05
N PHE A 76 16.47 -1.23 -2.89
CA PHE A 76 15.07 -1.04 -3.26
C PHE A 76 14.15 -1.91 -2.40
N LEU A 77 12.86 -1.60 -2.45
CA LEU A 77 11.79 -2.42 -1.90
C LEU A 77 10.85 -2.85 -3.02
N GLY A 78 10.47 -4.13 -3.03
CA GLY A 78 9.42 -4.66 -3.89
C GLY A 78 8.17 -4.96 -3.07
N THR A 79 7.25 -4.00 -2.98
CA THR A 79 6.02 -4.18 -2.19
C THR A 79 4.92 -4.76 -3.07
N PRO A 80 4.39 -5.96 -2.77
CA PRO A 80 3.16 -6.43 -3.40
C PRO A 80 2.03 -5.45 -3.15
N ILE A 81 1.25 -5.12 -4.19
CA ILE A 81 0.07 -4.29 -4.02
C ILE A 81 -1.01 -5.12 -3.35
N LYS A 82 -1.45 -4.68 -2.17
CA LYS A 82 -2.60 -5.24 -1.46
C LYS A 82 -3.71 -4.21 -1.39
N GLU A 83 -4.93 -4.71 -1.46
CA GLU A 83 -6.15 -3.93 -1.31
C GLU A 83 -7.09 -4.72 -0.41
N TYR A 84 -7.87 -4.04 0.41
CA TYR A 84 -8.85 -4.67 1.29
C TYR A 84 -10.15 -3.86 1.33
N TYR A 85 -11.24 -4.49 0.91
CA TYR A 85 -12.58 -3.94 0.92
C TYR A 85 -13.31 -4.38 2.20
N PRO A 86 -13.62 -3.47 3.14
CA PRO A 86 -14.32 -3.84 4.36
C PRO A 86 -15.80 -4.12 4.12
N GLU A 87 -16.29 -5.22 4.67
CA GLU A 87 -17.73 -5.47 4.84
C GLU A 87 -18.29 -4.79 6.10
N ARG A 88 -17.42 -4.57 7.10
CA ARG A 88 -17.70 -3.88 8.36
C ARG A 88 -16.41 -3.29 8.92
N LEU A 89 -16.55 -2.28 9.78
CA LEU A 89 -15.48 -1.63 10.53
C LEU A 89 -15.54 -1.98 12.03
N ILE A 90 -16.70 -2.45 12.53
CA ILE A 90 -16.90 -2.71 13.96
C ILE A 90 -17.35 -4.15 14.28
N LYS A 91 -17.11 -4.56 15.52
CA LYS A 91 -17.69 -5.76 16.12
C LYS A 91 -17.83 -5.57 17.63
N GLY A 92 -19.05 -5.27 18.09
CA GLY A 92 -19.32 -5.00 19.50
C GLY A 92 -18.57 -3.75 19.97
N ARG A 93 -17.59 -3.92 20.87
CA ARG A 93 -16.77 -2.81 21.42
C ARG A 93 -15.43 -2.63 20.72
N ILE A 94 -15.26 -3.23 19.55
CA ILE A 94 -14.02 -3.17 18.78
C ILE A 94 -14.32 -2.44 17.48
N ALA A 95 -13.50 -1.44 17.16
CA ALA A 95 -13.45 -0.79 15.87
C ALA A 95 -12.04 -0.95 15.27
N LEU A 96 -11.97 -1.16 13.97
CA LEU A 96 -10.74 -1.02 13.19
C LEU A 96 -10.79 0.32 12.46
N ILE A 97 -9.65 0.99 12.37
CA ILE A 97 -9.47 2.23 11.62
C ILE A 97 -8.22 2.18 10.73
N GLY A 98 -8.15 3.03 9.72
CA GLY A 98 -7.02 3.14 8.80
C GLY A 98 -6.71 1.83 8.08
N ASP A 99 -5.42 1.59 7.81
CA ASP A 99 -4.95 0.42 7.06
C ASP A 99 -5.35 -0.94 7.68
N ALA A 100 -5.67 -0.98 8.98
CA ALA A 100 -6.17 -2.19 9.63
C ALA A 100 -7.62 -2.51 9.23
N ALA A 101 -8.40 -1.49 8.85
CA ALA A 101 -9.80 -1.60 8.50
C ALA A 101 -10.03 -1.62 7.00
N HIS A 102 -9.22 -0.88 6.24
CA HIS A 102 -9.35 -0.75 4.80
C HIS A 102 -8.00 -0.46 4.20
N VAL A 103 -7.73 -1.04 3.02
CA VAL A 103 -6.47 -0.79 2.33
C VAL A 103 -6.79 -0.40 0.90
N PRO A 104 -6.71 0.90 0.54
CA PRO A 104 -6.84 1.33 -0.84
C PRO A 104 -5.58 0.99 -1.64
N ALA A 105 -5.68 0.97 -2.97
CA ALA A 105 -4.50 0.93 -3.83
C ALA A 105 -3.55 2.09 -3.49
N PRO A 106 -2.22 1.88 -3.44
CA PRO A 106 -1.25 2.94 -3.19
C PRO A 106 -1.40 4.15 -4.13
N ILE A 107 -1.91 3.93 -5.35
CA ILE A 107 -2.08 4.99 -6.33
C ILE A 107 -3.09 6.07 -5.93
N THR A 108 -4.02 5.76 -5.02
CA THR A 108 -4.97 6.78 -4.55
C THR A 108 -4.29 7.85 -3.72
N ALA A 109 -3.08 7.56 -3.18
CA ALA A 109 -2.35 8.40 -2.23
C ALA A 109 -3.21 8.89 -1.05
N SER A 110 -4.28 8.16 -0.72
CA SER A 110 -5.33 8.62 0.20
C SER A 110 -5.29 7.92 1.57
N GLY A 111 -4.60 6.77 1.69
CA GLY A 111 -4.64 5.94 2.90
C GLY A 111 -4.34 6.70 4.20
N PHE A 112 -3.36 7.61 4.17
CA PHE A 112 -3.04 8.46 5.32
C PHE A 112 -4.19 9.42 5.68
N ASN A 113 -4.73 10.12 4.69
CA ASN A 113 -5.82 11.08 4.92
C ASN A 113 -7.08 10.36 5.43
N ASP A 114 -7.41 9.21 4.86
CA ASP A 114 -8.56 8.43 5.30
C ASP A 114 -8.40 7.87 6.71
N SER A 115 -7.17 7.45 7.08
CA SER A 115 -6.86 7.04 8.44
C SER A 115 -7.04 8.20 9.45
N LEU A 116 -6.66 9.42 9.09
CA LEU A 116 -6.90 10.60 9.92
C LEU A 116 -8.39 10.90 10.06
N ILE A 117 -9.15 10.82 8.96
CA ILE A 117 -10.60 11.04 8.99
C ILE A 117 -11.27 10.00 9.89
N ASP A 118 -10.86 8.73 9.82
CA ASP A 118 -11.38 7.69 10.72
C ASP A 118 -11.15 8.06 12.18
N ALA A 119 -9.94 8.49 12.53
CA ALA A 119 -9.61 8.89 13.89
C ALA A 119 -10.47 10.07 14.37
N VAL A 120 -10.64 11.10 13.54
CA VAL A 120 -11.47 12.27 13.87
C VAL A 120 -12.92 11.87 14.07
N VAL A 121 -13.52 11.10 13.15
CA VAL A 121 -14.92 10.69 13.25
C VAL A 121 -15.14 9.77 14.46
N LEU A 122 -14.21 8.84 14.70
CA LEU A 122 -14.29 7.95 15.86
C LEU A 122 -14.24 8.75 17.17
N VAL A 123 -13.33 9.72 17.28
CA VAL A 123 -13.25 10.61 18.44
C VAL A 123 -14.58 11.31 18.67
N GLU A 124 -15.18 11.91 17.64
CA GLU A 124 -16.47 12.61 17.75
C GLU A 124 -17.60 11.68 18.23
N CYS A 125 -17.69 10.46 17.69
CA CYS A 125 -18.72 9.50 18.10
C CYS A 125 -18.60 9.09 19.58
N VAL A 126 -17.37 8.95 20.11
CA VAL A 126 -17.17 8.51 21.50
C VAL A 126 -17.24 9.65 22.53
N ARG A 127 -17.39 10.92 22.11
CA ARG A 127 -17.38 12.09 23.02
C ARG A 127 -18.45 12.04 24.10
N SER A 128 -19.60 11.46 23.79
CA SER A 128 -20.74 11.34 24.72
C SER A 128 -20.56 10.21 25.76
N GLY A 129 -19.43 9.50 25.71
CA GLY A 129 -19.04 8.45 26.65
C GLY A 129 -19.14 7.05 26.07
N ILE A 130 -18.42 6.11 26.70
CA ILE A 130 -18.28 4.71 26.26
C ILE A 130 -18.71 3.69 27.32
N GLU A 131 -19.41 4.14 28.36
CA GLU A 131 -19.88 3.29 29.44
C GLU A 131 -21.05 2.41 28.99
N GLY A 132 -21.02 1.13 29.36
CA GLY A 132 -22.12 0.21 29.04
C GLY A 132 -22.43 0.21 27.54
N ASN A 133 -23.71 0.18 27.16
CA ASN A 133 -24.12 0.08 25.76
C ASN A 133 -23.74 1.29 24.90
N LYS A 134 -23.40 2.44 25.51
CA LYS A 134 -22.99 3.64 24.78
C LYS A 134 -21.77 3.42 23.89
N ALA A 135 -20.85 2.53 24.27
CA ALA A 135 -19.72 2.19 23.40
C ALA A 135 -20.17 1.54 22.09
N ILE A 136 -21.16 0.64 22.16
CA ILE A 136 -21.63 -0.09 20.97
C ILE A 136 -22.37 0.89 20.07
N GLU A 137 -23.21 1.76 20.65
CA GLU A 137 -23.92 2.83 19.93
C GLU A 137 -22.93 3.79 19.24
N ALA A 138 -21.93 4.31 19.98
CA ALA A 138 -20.92 5.20 19.42
C ALA A 138 -20.11 4.55 18.28
N LEU A 139 -19.76 3.26 18.40
CA LEU A 139 -19.06 2.55 17.33
C LEU A 139 -19.98 2.28 16.12
N SER A 140 -21.28 2.05 16.35
CA SER A 140 -22.27 1.95 15.26
C SER A 140 -22.35 3.26 14.50
N ASP A 141 -22.41 4.41 15.20
CA ASP A 141 -22.43 5.73 14.59
C ASP A 141 -21.15 6.00 13.77
N TYR A 142 -20.00 5.50 14.23
CA TYR A 142 -18.75 5.56 13.48
C TYR A 142 -18.83 4.75 12.18
N GLU A 143 -19.32 3.50 12.24
CA GLU A 143 -19.46 2.64 11.07
C GLU A 143 -20.41 3.25 10.03
N ASP A 144 -21.57 3.75 10.46
CA ASP A 144 -22.58 4.38 9.60
C ASP A 144 -22.01 5.57 8.84
N GLN A 145 -21.14 6.35 9.47
CA GLN A 145 -20.51 7.52 8.85
C GLN A 145 -19.35 7.19 7.92
N ARG A 146 -18.68 6.05 8.13
CA ARG A 146 -17.40 5.73 7.47
C ARG A 146 -17.47 4.62 6.45
N LEU A 147 -18.19 3.53 6.73
CA LEU A 147 -18.14 2.30 5.92
C LEU A 147 -18.36 2.58 4.43
N GLY A 148 -19.45 3.27 4.09
CA GLY A 148 -19.76 3.57 2.69
C GLY A 148 -18.74 4.49 2.00
N LYS A 149 -18.10 5.41 2.73
CA LYS A 149 -17.07 6.31 2.18
C LYS A 149 -15.79 5.53 1.88
N VAL A 150 -15.39 4.70 2.84
CA VAL A 150 -14.21 3.84 2.73
C VAL A 150 -14.38 2.81 1.60
N GLN A 151 -15.54 2.17 1.53
CA GLN A 151 -15.86 1.21 0.45
C GLN A 151 -15.74 1.84 -0.94
N ARG A 152 -16.26 3.05 -1.14
CA ARG A 152 -16.15 3.77 -2.43
C ARG A 152 -14.71 4.08 -2.79
N MET A 153 -13.91 4.51 -1.80
CA MET A 153 -12.49 4.81 -1.98
C MET A 153 -11.70 3.56 -2.40
N VAL A 154 -11.89 2.43 -1.70
CA VAL A 154 -11.24 1.16 -2.05
C VAL A 154 -11.68 0.67 -3.43
N GLN A 155 -12.98 0.72 -3.75
CA GLN A 155 -13.50 0.32 -5.06
C GLN A 155 -12.89 1.13 -6.22
N SER A 156 -12.68 2.43 -6.02
CA SER A 156 -12.01 3.28 -7.00
C SER A 156 -10.57 2.81 -7.27
N GLY A 157 -9.81 2.51 -6.20
CA GLY A 157 -8.47 1.95 -6.30
C GLY A 157 -8.44 0.60 -7.04
N MET A 158 -9.33 -0.32 -6.68
CA MET A 158 -9.44 -1.64 -7.31
C MET A 158 -9.78 -1.54 -8.80
N SER A 159 -10.63 -0.60 -9.18
CA SER A 159 -10.98 -0.36 -10.59
C SER A 159 -9.73 0.05 -11.38
N PHE A 160 -8.92 0.96 -10.85
CA PHE A 160 -7.64 1.34 -11.45
C PHE A 160 -6.68 0.15 -11.52
N SER A 161 -6.48 -0.58 -10.41
CA SER A 161 -5.56 -1.73 -10.34
C SER A 161 -5.90 -2.77 -11.41
N ARG A 162 -7.20 -3.00 -11.68
CA ARG A 162 -7.68 -3.94 -12.70
C ARG A 162 -7.49 -3.44 -14.13
N SER A 163 -7.49 -2.13 -14.39
CA SER A 163 -7.24 -1.60 -15.73
C SER A 163 -5.74 -1.42 -16.00
N PHE A 164 -4.91 -1.33 -14.97
CA PHE A 164 -3.49 -1.08 -15.09
C PHE A 164 -2.74 -2.17 -15.89
N GLY A 165 -2.15 -1.75 -17.01
CA GLY A 165 -1.28 -2.59 -17.83
C GLY A 165 -1.98 -3.69 -18.63
N ARG A 166 -3.29 -3.54 -18.90
CA ARG A 166 -4.07 -4.42 -19.79
C ARG A 166 -3.98 -4.07 -21.28
N ASP A 167 -3.41 -2.92 -21.64
CA ASP A 167 -3.26 -2.45 -23.03
C ASP A 167 -1.88 -2.83 -23.64
N ARG A 168 -1.39 -4.04 -23.41
CA ARG A 168 -0.15 -4.55 -24.03
C ARG A 168 -0.36 -5.88 -24.73
#